data_AF-A0A3C0UMF9-F1
#
_entry.id   AF-A0A3C0UMF9-F1
#
_cell.length_a   1.000
_cell.length_b   1.000
_cell.length_c   1.000
_cell.angle_alpha   90.00
_cell.angle_beta   90.00
_cell.angle_gamma   90.00
#
_symmetry.space_group_name_H-M   'P 1'
#
loop_
_entity.id
_entity.type
_entity.pdbx_description
1 polymer ?
#
loop_
_entity_poly.entity_id
_entity_poly.type
_entity_poly.pdbx_seq_one_letter_code
_entity_poly.pdbx_strand_id
1 'polypeptide(L)' 'EYNKPQLGGGSVSGHDPALMINGKLLDHGSISLQSESHPVEFRKVELLNLKGCMDPKALNFKSYYVKEDNSTCQYGKKKK' A
#
# COMPACT_ATOMS: atom_id res chain seq x y z
N GLU A 1 17.79 -3.98 -10.37
CA GLU A 1 16.51 -3.28 -10.15
C GLU A 1 15.49 -4.31 -9.65
N TYR A 2 14.82 -4.07 -8.52
CA TYR A 2 13.90 -5.03 -7.89
C TYR A 2 12.44 -4.70 -8.24
N ASN A 3 12.02 -5.08 -9.44
CA ASN A 3 10.67 -4.73 -9.96
C ASN A 3 9.60 -5.81 -9.73
N LYS A 4 9.96 -6.96 -9.17
CA LYS A 4 9.07 -8.12 -9.00
C LYS A 4 9.28 -8.76 -7.63
N PRO A 5 8.86 -8.10 -6.54
CA PRO A 5 8.93 -8.70 -5.21
C PRO A 5 8.11 -10.00 -5.19
N GLN A 6 8.72 -11.06 -4.67
CA GLN A 6 8.13 -12.41 -4.63
C GLN A 6 8.29 -13.01 -3.23
N LEU A 7 7.33 -13.85 -2.84
CA LEU A 7 7.46 -14.71 -1.68
C LEU A 7 8.51 -15.80 -1.93
N GLY A 8 9.39 -16.03 -0.95
CA GLY A 8 10.41 -17.07 -0.99
C GLY A 8 11.74 -16.63 -0.36
N GLY A 9 12.81 -17.35 -0.65
CA GLY A 9 14.17 -17.01 -0.18
C GLY A 9 14.70 -17.86 0.98
N GLY A 10 13.91 -18.79 1.52
CA GLY A 10 14.41 -19.89 2.36
C GLY A 10 14.95 -19.51 3.75
N SER A 11 14.76 -18.27 4.22
CA SER A 11 15.37 -17.80 5.47
C SER A 11 14.58 -18.11 6.76
N VAL A 12 13.41 -18.77 6.67
CA VAL A 12 12.54 -19.02 7.83
C VAL A 12 12.18 -20.51 7.92
N SER A 13 12.45 -21.14 9.07
CA SER A 13 12.10 -22.52 9.38
C SER A 13 10.74 -22.61 10.10
N GLY A 14 10.06 -23.76 10.00
CA GLY A 14 8.80 -24.02 10.72
C GLY A 14 7.58 -23.23 10.22
N HIS A 15 7.62 -22.74 8.99
CA HIS A 15 6.51 -21.99 8.40
C HIS A 15 5.41 -22.89 7.84
N ASP A 16 4.19 -22.37 7.76
CA ASP A 16 3.09 -23.01 7.03
C ASP A 16 3.35 -22.91 5.51
N PRO A 17 3.50 -24.05 4.79
CA PRO A 17 3.71 -24.05 3.35
C PRO A 17 2.58 -23.40 2.55
N ALA A 18 1.35 -23.37 3.10
CA ALA A 18 0.21 -22.73 2.46
C ALA A 18 0.33 -21.19 2.48
N LEU A 19 1.07 -20.64 3.44
CA LEU A 19 1.30 -19.20 3.57
C LEU A 19 2.56 -18.74 2.82
N MET A 20 3.54 -19.63 2.61
CA MET A 20 4.78 -19.34 1.88
C MET A 20 4.82 -20.01 0.50
N ILE A 21 4.04 -19.46 -0.41
CA ILE A 21 4.02 -19.91 -1.81
C ILE A 21 5.21 -19.28 -2.55
N ASN A 22 6.27 -20.06 -2.76
CA ASN A 22 7.47 -19.62 -3.49
C ASN A 22 7.12 -19.06 -4.88
N GLY A 23 7.72 -17.92 -5.23
CA GLY A 23 7.55 -17.27 -6.53
C GLY A 23 6.26 -16.46 -6.68
N LYS A 24 5.37 -16.46 -5.68
CA LYS A 24 4.15 -15.65 -5.72
C LYS A 24 4.50 -14.16 -5.68
N LEU A 25 4.07 -13.41 -6.68
CA LEU A 25 4.25 -11.95 -6.76
C LEU A 25 3.48 -11.25 -5.64
N LEU A 26 4.13 -10.26 -5.03
CA LEU A 26 3.54 -9.40 -4.02
C LEU A 26 3.08 -8.08 -4.64
N ASP A 27 1.81 -7.74 -4.46
CA ASP A 27 1.20 -6.48 -4.87
C ASP A 27 0.76 -5.62 -3.66
N HIS A 28 0.88 -6.17 -2.44
CA HIS A 28 0.61 -5.50 -1.17
C HIS A 28 1.45 -6.13 -0.05
N GLY A 29 1.46 -5.49 1.12
CA GLY A 29 2.17 -5.97 2.30
C GLY A 29 1.91 -5.10 3.53
N SER A 30 2.66 -5.37 4.60
CA SER A 30 2.64 -4.60 5.85
C SER A 30 3.84 -3.67 5.95
N ILE A 31 3.64 -2.53 6.63
CA ILE A 31 4.73 -1.65 7.05
C ILE A 31 5.05 -1.98 8.50
N SER A 32 6.30 -2.37 8.77
CA SER A 32 6.79 -2.67 10.11
C SER A 32 7.94 -1.74 10.47
N LEU A 33 7.94 -1.22 11.69
CA LEU A 33 9.04 -0.46 12.25
C LEU A 33 9.75 -1.35 13.28
N GLN A 34 10.99 -1.73 12.98
CA GLN A 34 11.81 -2.56 13.84
C GLN A 34 12.80 -1.70 14.62
N SER A 35 13.02 -2.04 15.90
CA SER A 35 14.24 -1.67 16.60
C SER A 35 15.15 -2.89 16.70
N GLU A 36 16.45 -2.70 16.53
CA GLU A 36 17.42 -3.78 16.67
C GLU A 36 17.95 -3.84 18.12
N SER A 37 18.89 -2.96 18.49
CA SER A 37 19.65 -3.11 19.75
C SER A 37 19.43 -2.01 20.79
N HIS A 38 18.82 -0.87 20.41
CA HIS A 38 18.68 0.29 21.28
C HIS A 38 17.21 0.75 21.37
N PRO A 39 16.83 1.55 22.37
CA PRO A 39 15.50 2.15 22.41
C PRO A 39 15.26 3.01 21.17
N VAL A 40 14.12 2.81 20.51
CA VAL A 40 13.65 3.67 19.42
C VAL A 40 12.38 4.37 19.86
N GLU A 41 12.28 5.66 19.56
CA GLU A 41 11.10 6.46 19.84
C GLU A 41 10.60 7.10 18.54
N PHE A 42 9.33 6.83 18.20
CA PHE A 42 8.67 7.44 17.05
C PHE A 42 7.68 8.49 17.55
N ARG A 43 7.85 9.75 17.11
CA ARG A 43 6.93 10.83 17.48
C ARG A 43 5.67 10.87 16.61
N LYS A 44 5.80 10.71 15.29
CA LYS A 44 4.68 10.77 14.35
C LYS A 44 5.01 9.97 13.10
N VAL A 45 4.09 9.09 12.69
CA VAL A 45 4.16 8.32 11.45
C VAL A 45 2.89 8.61 10.67
N GLU A 46 3.04 9.12 9.45
CA GLU A 46 1.91 9.46 8.57
C GLU A 46 2.04 8.71 7.26
N LEU A 47 0.90 8.25 6.76
CA LEU A 47 0.80 7.56 5.48
C LEU A 47 -0.13 8.34 4.57
N LEU A 48 0.30 8.54 3.32
CA LEU A 48 -0.54 9.06 2.26
C LEU A 48 -1.03 7.89 1.40
N ASN A 49 -2.35 7.68 1.39
CA ASN A 49 -2.94 6.68 0.50
C ASN A 49 -2.92 7.19 -0.94
N LEU A 50 -2.27 6.44 -1.83
CA LEU A 50 -2.16 6.75 -3.26
C LEU A 50 -3.31 6.18 -4.09
N LYS A 51 -4.28 5.50 -3.46
CA LYS A 51 -5.51 5.06 -4.09
C LYS A 51 -6.62 6.09 -3.89
N GLY A 52 -7.31 6.49 -4.96
CA GLY A 52 -8.42 7.44 -4.88
C GLY A 52 -9.06 7.78 -6.22
N CYS A 53 -10.00 8.72 -6.22
CA CYS A 53 -10.69 9.15 -7.43
C CYS A 53 -9.73 9.82 -8.41
N MET A 54 -9.62 9.26 -9.62
CA MET A 54 -8.76 9.80 -10.69
C MET A 54 -9.55 10.51 -11.79
N ASP A 55 -10.87 10.72 -11.62
CA ASP A 55 -11.66 11.53 -12.54
C ASP A 55 -11.36 13.03 -12.33
N PRO A 56 -10.81 13.74 -13.33
CA PRO A 56 -10.50 15.17 -13.23
C PRO A 56 -11.71 16.07 -12.94
N LYS A 57 -12.94 15.57 -13.14
CA LYS A 57 -14.19 16.31 -12.89
C LYS A 57 -14.67 16.17 -11.45
N ALA A 58 -14.09 15.26 -10.67
CA ALA A 58 -14.47 15.07 -9.27
C ALA A 58 -13.80 16.12 -8.38
N LEU A 59 -14.51 16.57 -7.35
CA LEU A 59 -14.03 17.56 -6.38
C LEU A 59 -12.86 17.03 -5.53
N ASN A 60 -12.83 15.72 -5.32
CA ASN A 60 -11.80 15.03 -4.55
C ASN A 60 -10.70 14.42 -5.41
N PHE A 61 -10.59 14.81 -6.69
CA PHE A 61 -9.46 14.46 -7.52
C PHE A 61 -8.14 14.99 -6.94
N LYS A 62 -7.08 14.17 -7.01
CA LYS A 62 -5.71 14.56 -6.67
C LYS A 62 -4.76 14.01 -7.73
N SER A 63 -3.78 14.83 -8.12
CA SER A 63 -2.78 14.48 -9.15
C SER A 63 -1.81 13.39 -8.70
N TYR A 64 -1.69 13.13 -7.40
CA TYR A 64 -0.76 12.14 -6.85
C TYR A 64 -1.35 10.73 -6.74
N TYR A 65 -2.62 10.51 -7.09
CA TYR A 65 -3.18 9.16 -7.09
C TYR A 65 -2.50 8.31 -8.16
N VAL A 66 -2.10 7.10 -7.78
CA VAL A 66 -1.45 6.10 -8.65
C VAL A 66 -2.42 4.97 -9.00
N LYS A 67 -3.40 4.70 -8.12
CA LYS A 67 -4.40 3.66 -8.32
C LYS A 67 -5.81 4.25 -8.29
N GLU A 68 -6.60 3.96 -9.32
CA GLU A 68 -7.96 4.47 -9.41
C GLU A 68 -8.91 3.80 -8.40
N ASP A 69 -9.77 4.62 -7.82
CA ASP A 69 -10.94 4.22 -7.03
C ASP A 69 -12.11 5.16 -7.31
N ASN A 70 -12.72 4.98 -8.48
CA ASN A 70 -13.79 5.87 -8.96
C ASN A 70 -15.07 5.77 -8.13
N SER A 71 -15.19 4.75 -7.27
CA SER A 71 -16.29 4.64 -6.30
C SER A 71 -16.29 5.77 -5.27
N THR A 72 -15.12 6.37 -5.03
CA THR A 72 -14.93 7.46 -4.07
C THR A 72 -15.16 8.85 -4.67
N CYS A 73 -15.42 8.95 -5.98
CA CYS A 73 -15.54 10.23 -6.67
C CYS A 73 -16.75 11.05 -6.18
N GLN A 74 -16.48 12.29 -5.80
CA GLN A 74 -17.48 13.24 -5.35
C GLN A 74 -17.68 14.31 -6.41
N TYR A 75 -18.85 14.35 -7.02
CA TYR A 75 -19.21 15.37 -8.01
C TYR A 75 -20.06 16.45 -7.37
N GLY A 76 -19.82 17.71 -7.74
CA GLY A 76 -20.65 18.82 -7.29
C GLY A 76 -22.10 18.62 -7.73
N LYS A 77 -23.06 18.83 -6.82
CA LYS A 77 -24.48 18.85 -7.19
C LYS A 77 -24.69 19.96 -8.22
N LYS A 78 -25.28 19.64 -9.37
CA LYS A 78 -25.83 20.66 -10.26
C LYS A 78 -26.86 21.45 -9.45
N LYS A 79 -26.62 22.75 -9.24
CA LYS A 79 -27.67 23.66 -8.76
C LYS A 79 -28.80 23.57 -9.80
N LYS A 80 -30.00 23.16 -9.36
CA LYS A 80 -31.23 23.29 -10.14
C LYS A 80 -31.54 24.76 -10.37
#